data_AF-R6CCC8-F1
#
_entry.id   AF-R6CCC8-F1
#
_cell.length_a   1.000
_cell.length_b   1.000
_cell.length_c   1.000
_cell.angle_alpha   90.00
_cell.angle_beta   90.00
_cell.angle_gamma   90.00
#
_symmetry.space_group_name_H-M   'P 1'
#
loop_
_entity.id
_entity.type
_entity.pdbx_description
1 polymer ?
#
loop_
_entity_poly.entity_id
_entity_poly.type
_entity_poly.pdbx_seq_one_letter_code
_entity_poly.pdbx_strand_id
1 'polypeptide(L)'
;MQTDKDNCDKILAFDSIYTNNHIQMYKLLLPYFEPEMQKKMAIYIKFMEFQYTLSYFKNHPYACQPRQPMPDTDALCKELSPYCNREEKQKLDRFARYSSSVKNAQEMMEMAAMMKDMFPEGAPFPADGDGSMDISQILSMLGKQ
;
A
#
# COMPACT_ATOMS: atom_id res chain seq x y z
N MET A 1 -5.52 -6.86 -17.47
CA MET A 1 -4.68 -6.92 -18.69
C MET A 1 -3.76 -5.71 -18.84
N GLN A 2 -4.23 -4.47 -18.78
CA GLN A 2 -3.32 -3.30 -18.81
C GLN A 2 -2.51 -3.14 -17.51
N THR A 3 -3.17 -3.24 -16.36
CA THR A 3 -2.56 -3.09 -15.01
C THR A 3 -1.50 -4.14 -14.67
N ASP A 4 -1.67 -5.38 -15.13
CA ASP A 4 -0.69 -6.46 -14.89
C ASP A 4 0.61 -6.23 -15.66
N LYS A 5 0.51 -5.64 -16.86
CA LYS A 5 1.65 -5.30 -17.71
C LYS A 5 2.41 -4.10 -17.13
N ASP A 6 1.70 -3.06 -16.71
CA ASP A 6 2.31 -1.88 -16.09
C ASP A 6 3.06 -2.24 -14.79
N ASN A 7 2.53 -3.17 -13.99
CA ASN A 7 3.20 -3.63 -12.77
C ASN A 7 4.41 -4.53 -13.07
N CYS A 8 4.34 -5.35 -14.13
CA CYS A 8 5.51 -6.08 -14.63
C CYS A 8 6.62 -5.11 -15.05
N ASP A 9 6.27 -4.06 -15.78
CA ASP A 9 7.23 -3.04 -16.25
C ASP A 9 7.88 -2.28 -15.08
N LYS A 10 7.15 -1.98 -14.01
CA LYS A 10 7.71 -1.39 -12.77
C LYS A 10 8.76 -2.31 -12.12
N ILE A 11 8.47 -3.61 -12.00
CA ILE A 11 9.38 -4.60 -11.40
C ILE A 11 10.63 -4.76 -12.26
N LEU A 12 10.45 -4.84 -13.59
CA LEU A 12 11.57 -4.93 -14.53
C LEU A 12 12.45 -3.68 -14.49
N ALA A 13 11.84 -2.49 -14.38
CA ALA A 13 12.57 -1.24 -14.20
C ALA A 13 13.40 -1.26 -12.92
N PHE A 14 12.84 -1.75 -11.81
CA PHE A 14 13.57 -1.92 -10.56
C PHE A 14 14.76 -2.87 -10.71
N ASP A 15 14.54 -4.06 -11.27
CA ASP A 15 15.61 -5.06 -11.48
C ASP A 15 16.71 -4.54 -12.43
N SER A 16 16.36 -3.68 -13.39
CA SER A 16 17.31 -3.09 -14.34
C SER A 16 18.35 -2.17 -13.68
N ILE A 17 18.03 -1.59 -12.52
CA ILE A 17 18.95 -0.68 -11.79
C ILE A 17 20.12 -1.48 -11.20
N TYR A 18 19.90 -2.74 -10.85
CA TYR A 18 20.84 -3.55 -10.08
C TYR A 18 21.58 -4.60 -10.92
N THR A 19 21.75 -4.29 -12.20
CA THR A 19 22.50 -5.13 -13.14
C THR A 19 23.40 -4.27 -14.01
N ASN A 20 24.32 -4.91 -14.75
CA ASN A 20 25.20 -4.28 -15.71
C ASN A 20 25.33 -5.14 -16.97
N ASN A 21 25.98 -4.60 -18.01
CA ASN A 21 26.11 -5.28 -19.30
C ASN A 21 26.64 -6.72 -19.19
N HIS A 22 27.64 -6.97 -18.35
CA HIS A 22 28.21 -8.31 -18.20
C HIS A 22 27.25 -9.27 -17.47
N ILE A 23 26.57 -8.82 -16.43
CA ILE A 23 25.56 -9.62 -15.73
C ILE A 23 24.41 -9.98 -16.69
N GLN A 24 23.97 -9.03 -17.53
CA GLN A 24 22.94 -9.27 -18.55
C GLN A 24 23.40 -10.29 -19.60
N MET A 25 24.66 -10.23 -20.05
CA MET A 25 25.23 -11.26 -20.93
C MET A 25 25.14 -12.65 -20.30
N TYR A 26 25.49 -12.79 -19.01
CA TYR A 26 25.38 -14.08 -18.33
C TYR A 26 23.94 -14.58 -18.20
N LYS A 27 22.96 -13.69 -17.98
CA LYS A 27 21.54 -14.06 -17.99
C LYS A 27 21.09 -14.59 -19.36
N LEU A 28 21.54 -13.97 -20.45
CA LEU A 28 21.25 -14.42 -21.81
C LEU A 28 21.90 -15.77 -22.13
N LEU A 29 23.12 -16.00 -21.62
CA LEU A 29 23.83 -17.26 -21.81
C LEU A 29 23.23 -18.41 -20.99
N LEU A 30 22.50 -18.12 -19.91
CA LEU A 30 22.00 -19.12 -18.96
C LEU A 30 21.28 -20.31 -19.62
N PRO A 31 20.33 -20.12 -20.57
CA PRO A 31 19.60 -21.23 -21.18
C PRO A 31 20.45 -22.18 -22.02
N TYR A 32 21.65 -21.76 -22.42
CA TYR A 32 22.55 -22.55 -23.27
C TYR A 32 23.48 -23.49 -22.47
N PHE A 33 23.45 -23.45 -21.14
CA PHE A 33 24.21 -24.38 -20.29
C PHE A 33 23.41 -25.65 -19.96
N GLU A 34 24.12 -26.73 -19.61
CA GLU A 34 23.51 -27.95 -19.06
C GLU A 34 22.80 -27.70 -17.72
N PRO A 35 21.74 -28.44 -17.35
CA PRO A 35 20.90 -28.14 -16.18
C PRO A 35 21.64 -27.99 -14.85
N GLU A 36 22.69 -28.79 -14.60
CA GLU A 36 23.51 -28.66 -13.39
C GLU A 36 24.27 -27.33 -13.37
N MET A 37 24.84 -26.94 -14.51
CA MET A 37 25.56 -25.69 -14.67
C MET A 37 24.61 -24.49 -14.63
N GLN A 38 23.38 -24.61 -15.15
CA GLN A 38 22.35 -23.57 -15.02
C GLN A 38 22.08 -23.22 -13.56
N LYS A 39 21.97 -24.22 -12.66
CA LYS A 39 21.76 -23.97 -11.23
C LYS A 39 22.92 -23.16 -10.63
N LYS A 40 24.16 -23.58 -10.90
CA LYS A 40 25.38 -22.90 -10.41
C LYS A 40 25.48 -21.49 -10.99
N MET A 41 25.23 -21.32 -12.28
CA MET A 41 25.26 -20.04 -12.98
C MET A 41 24.15 -19.10 -12.50
N ALA A 42 22.94 -19.59 -12.24
CA ALA A 42 21.85 -18.79 -11.70
C ALA A 42 22.21 -18.21 -10.32
N ILE A 43 22.79 -19.02 -9.44
CA ILE A 43 23.28 -18.58 -8.13
C ILE A 43 24.39 -17.52 -8.32
N TYR A 44 25.34 -17.78 -9.22
CA TYR A 44 26.43 -16.85 -9.50
C TYR A 44 25.94 -15.50 -10.05
N ILE A 45 24.96 -15.52 -10.97
CA ILE A 45 24.30 -14.30 -11.47
C ILE A 45 23.68 -13.52 -10.32
N LYS A 46 22.93 -14.17 -9.41
CA LYS A 46 22.36 -13.50 -8.24
C LYS A 46 23.42 -12.92 -7.30
N PHE A 47 24.54 -13.61 -7.13
CA PHE A 47 25.66 -13.09 -6.37
C PHE A 47 26.28 -11.84 -7.03
N MET A 48 26.44 -11.84 -8.35
CA MET A 48 26.93 -10.67 -9.08
C MET A 48 25.97 -9.48 -9.01
N GLU A 49 24.65 -9.70 -9.13
CA GLU A 49 23.63 -8.66 -8.94
C GLU A 49 23.77 -8.03 -7.55
N PHE A 50 23.87 -8.86 -6.50
CA PHE A 50 24.04 -8.38 -5.13
C PHE A 50 25.31 -7.53 -4.95
N GLN A 51 26.46 -8.00 -5.45
CA GLN A 51 27.71 -7.24 -5.41
C GLN A 51 27.60 -5.91 -6.16
N TYR A 52 26.91 -5.92 -7.29
CA TYR A 52 26.65 -4.71 -8.07
C TYR A 52 25.73 -3.75 -7.32
N THR A 53 24.64 -4.22 -6.68
CA THR A 53 23.77 -3.40 -5.82
C THR A 53 24.56 -2.70 -4.72
N LEU A 54 25.43 -3.43 -4.02
CA LEU A 54 26.26 -2.84 -2.96
C LEU A 54 27.19 -1.76 -3.51
N SER A 55 27.80 -2.01 -4.66
CA SER A 55 28.71 -1.05 -5.32
C SER A 55 27.96 0.15 -5.87
N TYR A 56 26.74 -0.05 -6.37
CA TYR A 56 25.87 0.99 -6.91
C TYR A 56 25.56 2.04 -5.84
N PHE A 57 25.14 1.63 -4.64
CA PHE A 57 24.83 2.56 -3.56
C PHE A 57 26.07 3.22 -2.95
N LYS A 58 27.24 2.56 -2.97
CA LYS A 58 28.51 3.20 -2.58
C LYS A 58 28.87 4.36 -3.51
N ASN A 59 28.65 4.18 -4.81
CA ASN A 59 28.98 5.18 -5.82
C ASN A 59 27.87 6.23 -6.01
N HIS A 60 26.64 5.91 -5.61
CA HIS A 60 25.48 6.80 -5.70
C HIS A 60 24.74 6.85 -4.36
N PRO A 61 25.28 7.56 -3.35
CA PRO A 61 24.71 7.59 -2.00
C PRO A 61 23.27 8.12 -1.93
N TYR A 62 22.84 8.88 -2.94
CA TYR A 62 21.51 9.47 -3.04
C TYR A 62 20.58 8.76 -4.03
N ALA A 63 20.97 7.61 -4.59
CA ALA A 63 20.15 6.84 -5.53
C ALA A 63 19.02 6.05 -4.85
N CYS A 64 18.35 6.67 -3.87
CA CYS A 64 17.14 6.13 -3.26
C CYS A 64 15.93 6.51 -4.12
N GLN A 65 14.96 5.60 -4.25
CA GLN A 65 13.72 5.95 -4.92
C GLN A 65 12.98 7.04 -4.13
N PRO A 66 12.39 8.04 -4.81
CA PRO A 66 11.62 9.08 -4.13
C PRO A 66 10.48 8.44 -3.35
N ARG A 67 10.31 8.87 -2.09
CA ARG A 67 9.20 8.42 -1.26
C ARG A 67 7.89 8.82 -1.92
N GLN A 68 7.12 7.83 -2.36
CA GLN A 68 5.77 8.08 -2.85
C GLN A 68 4.83 8.31 -1.66
N PRO A 69 3.81 9.19 -1.80
CA PRO A 69 2.76 9.29 -0.80
C PRO A 69 2.10 7.92 -0.63
N MET A 70 1.81 7.55 0.63
CA MET A 70 1.20 6.26 0.92
C MET A 70 -0.16 6.20 0.22
N PRO A 71 -0.39 5.24 -0.70
CA PRO A 71 -1.69 5.09 -1.35
C PRO A 71 -2.74 4.66 -0.31
N ASP A 72 -4.02 4.77 -0.69
CA ASP A 72 -5.08 4.19 0.11
C ASP A 72 -4.83 2.69 0.33
N THR A 73 -5.14 2.19 1.53
CA THR A 73 -4.85 0.80 1.91
C THR A 73 -5.52 -0.17 0.96
N ASP A 74 -6.74 0.11 0.51
CA ASP A 74 -7.45 -0.72 -0.45
C ASP A 74 -6.75 -0.74 -1.82
N ALA A 75 -6.24 0.40 -2.28
CA ALA A 75 -5.48 0.50 -3.51
C ALA A 75 -4.16 -0.29 -3.44
N LEU A 76 -3.43 -0.21 -2.31
CA LEU A 76 -2.22 -1.00 -2.09
C LEU A 76 -2.52 -2.50 -2.06
N CYS A 77 -3.57 -2.91 -1.35
CA CYS A 77 -3.97 -4.31 -1.27
C CYS A 77 -4.31 -4.88 -2.66
N LYS A 78 -4.98 -4.08 -3.50
CA LYS A 78 -5.26 -4.43 -4.90
C LYS A 78 -4.00 -4.54 -5.74
N GLU A 79 -3.02 -3.65 -5.56
CA GLU A 79 -1.74 -3.70 -6.29
C GLU A 79 -0.89 -4.92 -5.91
N LEU A 80 -0.93 -5.34 -4.64
CA LEU A 80 -0.19 -6.52 -4.13
C LEU A 80 -0.90 -7.86 -4.44
N SER A 81 -2.23 -7.85 -4.56
CA SER A 81 -3.05 -9.06 -4.75
C SER A 81 -2.56 -10.02 -5.86
N PRO A 82 -2.07 -9.56 -7.03
CA PRO A 82 -1.57 -10.46 -8.08
C PRO A 82 -0.39 -11.34 -7.64
N TYR A 83 0.42 -10.90 -6.68
CA TYR A 83 1.61 -11.60 -6.21
C TYR A 83 1.34 -12.52 -5.02
N CYS A 84 0.12 -12.51 -4.49
CA CYS A 84 -0.25 -13.23 -3.29
C CYS A 84 -0.91 -14.58 -3.59
N ASN A 85 -0.60 -15.56 -2.73
CA ASN A 85 -1.33 -16.82 -2.67
C ASN A 85 -2.71 -16.64 -1.99
N ARG A 86 -3.52 -17.70 -1.96
CA ARG A 86 -4.89 -17.63 -1.45
C ARG A 86 -4.99 -17.21 0.02
N GLU A 87 -4.07 -17.67 0.87
CA GLU A 87 -4.05 -17.32 2.30
C GLU A 87 -3.62 -15.87 2.51
N GLU A 88 -2.62 -15.42 1.75
CA GLU A 88 -2.14 -14.04 1.77
C GLU A 88 -3.21 -13.06 1.32
N LYS A 89 -3.99 -13.40 0.28
CA LYS A 89 -5.14 -12.59 -0.16
C LYS A 89 -6.18 -12.41 0.95
N GLN A 90 -6.50 -13.47 1.70
CA GLN A 90 -7.44 -13.35 2.82
C GLN A 90 -6.91 -12.45 3.94
N LYS A 91 -5.60 -12.47 4.20
CA LYS A 91 -4.97 -11.57 5.18
C LYS A 91 -5.01 -10.12 4.70
N LEU A 92 -4.71 -9.89 3.42
CA LEU A 92 -4.83 -8.59 2.75
C LEU A 92 -6.26 -8.02 2.83
N ASP A 93 -7.27 -8.84 2.55
CA ASP A 93 -8.68 -8.42 2.63
C ASP A 93 -9.08 -8.03 4.07
N ARG A 94 -8.63 -8.81 5.07
CA ARG A 94 -8.86 -8.48 6.48
C ARG A 94 -8.17 -7.17 6.86
N PHE A 95 -6.94 -6.98 6.41
CA PHE A 95 -6.18 -5.76 6.66
C PHE A 95 -6.83 -4.53 6.03
N ALA A 96 -7.30 -4.64 4.77
CA ALA A 96 -8.03 -3.58 4.09
C ALA A 96 -9.28 -3.17 4.88
N ARG A 97 -10.11 -4.14 5.29
CA ARG A 97 -11.32 -3.89 6.10
C ARG A 97 -11.01 -3.25 7.45
N TYR A 98 -9.96 -3.71 8.11
CA TYR A 98 -9.53 -3.13 9.38
C TYR A 98 -9.09 -1.68 9.21
N SER A 99 -8.26 -1.40 8.19
CA SER A 99 -7.80 -0.04 7.89
C SER A 99 -8.98 0.89 7.59
N SER A 100 -9.94 0.48 6.76
CA SER A 100 -11.16 1.25 6.51
C SER A 100 -11.98 1.47 7.79
N SER A 101 -12.11 0.46 8.65
CA SER A 101 -12.81 0.61 9.93
C SER A 101 -12.13 1.63 10.85
N VAL A 102 -10.80 1.65 10.89
CA VAL A 102 -10.03 2.62 11.70
C VAL A 102 -10.20 4.03 11.16
N LYS A 103 -10.13 4.22 9.83
CA LYS A 103 -10.36 5.52 9.19
C LYS A 103 -11.76 6.04 9.49
N ASN A 104 -12.79 5.22 9.30
CA ASN A 104 -14.18 5.60 9.59
C ASN A 104 -14.38 5.94 11.07
N ALA A 105 -13.74 5.21 11.99
CA ALA A 105 -13.81 5.50 13.42
C ALA A 105 -13.10 6.82 13.78
N GLN A 106 -11.96 7.12 13.14
CA GLN A 106 -11.26 8.40 13.30
C GLN A 106 -12.12 9.56 12.79
N GLU A 107 -12.69 9.44 11.59
CA GLU A 107 -13.57 10.46 11.01
C GLU A 107 -14.81 10.70 11.90
N MET A 108 -15.40 9.64 12.45
CA MET A 108 -16.51 9.76 13.40
C MET A 108 -16.09 10.45 14.71
N MET A 109 -14.89 10.17 15.21
CA MET A 109 -14.35 10.82 16.40
C MET A 109 -14.06 12.31 16.16
N GLU A 110 -13.50 12.65 15.00
CA GLU A 110 -13.25 14.04 14.58
C GLU A 110 -14.56 14.81 14.39
N MET A 111 -15.56 14.20 13.75
CA MET A 111 -16.90 14.79 13.59
C MET A 111 -17.59 15.01 14.94
N ALA A 112 -17.47 14.05 15.87
CA ALA A 112 -18.00 14.20 17.23
C ALA A 112 -17.28 15.31 18.02
N ALA A 113 -15.96 15.44 17.86
CA ALA A 113 -15.20 16.53 18.46
C ALA A 113 -15.61 17.89 17.90
N MET A 114 -15.74 18.03 16.57
CA MET A 114 -16.18 19.25 15.92
C MET A 114 -17.62 19.63 16.33
N MET A 115 -18.51 18.65 16.43
CA MET A 115 -19.88 18.87 16.91
C MET A 115 -19.90 19.33 18.37
N LYS A 116 -19.05 18.76 19.23
CA LYS A 116 -18.90 19.19 20.63
C LYS A 116 -18.33 20.60 20.76
N ASP A 117 -17.41 20.99 19.88
CA ASP A 117 -16.84 22.34 19.88
C ASP A 117 -17.82 23.39 19.33
N MET A 118 -18.66 23.02 18.35
CA MET A 118 -19.72 23.89 17.81
C MET A 118 -20.97 23.94 18.70
N PHE A 119 -21.29 22.85 19.40
CA PHE A 119 -22.38 22.72 20.36
C PHE A 119 -21.81 22.23 21.70
N PRO A 120 -21.19 23.11 22.50
CA PRO A 120 -20.85 22.78 23.87
C PRO A 120 -22.14 22.45 24.61
N GLU A 121 -22.20 21.29 25.26
CA GLU A 121 -23.33 20.77 26.03
C GLU A 121 -24.05 21.91 26.78
N GLY A 122 -25.15 22.43 26.21
CA GLY A 122 -25.90 23.55 26.79
C GLY A 122 -26.41 24.64 25.83
N ALA A 123 -26.07 24.65 24.54
CA ALA A 123 -26.68 25.60 23.60
C ALA A 123 -28.03 25.06 23.08
N PRO A 124 -29.18 25.71 23.36
CA PRO A 124 -30.45 25.33 22.76
C PRO A 124 -30.35 25.54 21.24
N PHE A 125 -30.71 24.53 20.44
CA PHE A 125 -31.03 24.77 19.04
C PHE A 125 -32.19 25.77 19.01
N PRO A 126 -32.08 26.93 18.33
CA PRO A 126 -33.21 27.82 18.17
C PRO A 126 -34.17 27.13 17.19
N ALA A 127 -35.04 26.29 17.72
CA ALA A 127 -36.29 25.96 17.08
C ALA A 127 -37.22 27.15 17.35
N ASP A 128 -37.63 27.83 16.28
CA ASP A 128 -38.68 28.84 16.32
C ASP A 128 -39.96 28.18 16.85
N GLY A 129 -40.16 28.19 18.16
CA GLY A 129 -41.31 27.60 18.83
C GLY A 129 -40.92 26.72 20.02
N ASP A 130 -41.00 27.33 21.20
CA ASP A 130 -41.10 26.74 22.55
C ASP A 130 -41.06 25.20 22.63
N GLY A 131 -39.85 24.66 22.55
CA GLY A 131 -39.62 23.22 22.64
C GLY A 131 -38.12 22.94 22.57
N SER A 132 -37.45 22.91 23.72
CA SER A 132 -36.07 22.43 23.78
C SER A 132 -36.04 20.96 23.39
N MET A 133 -35.68 20.66 22.14
CA MET A 133 -35.52 19.28 21.69
C MET A 133 -34.17 18.77 22.20
N ASP A 134 -34.23 17.83 23.14
CA ASP A 134 -33.07 17.20 23.73
C ASP A 134 -32.29 16.42 22.64
N ILE A 135 -30.96 16.46 22.71
CA ILE A 135 -30.04 15.74 21.79
C ILE A 135 -30.36 14.24 21.80
N SER A 136 -30.83 13.71 22.93
CA SER A 136 -31.31 12.33 23.06
C SER A 136 -32.47 12.01 22.10
N GLN A 137 -33.38 12.96 21.86
CA GLN A 137 -34.51 12.80 20.94
C GLN A 137 -34.06 12.85 19.48
N ILE A 138 -33.10 13.70 19.13
CA ILE A 138 -32.56 13.80 17.76
C ILE A 138 -31.83 12.50 17.37
N LEU A 139 -31.01 11.96 18.27
CA LEU A 139 -30.32 10.68 18.06
C LEU A 139 -31.30 9.50 17.93
N SER A 140 -32.41 9.53 18.67
CA SER A 140 -33.46 8.51 18.56
C SER A 140 -34.19 8.52 17.21
N MET A 141 -34.26 9.66 16.54
CA MET A 141 -34.86 9.80 15.19
C MET A 141 -33.91 9.34 14.07
N LEU A 142 -32.60 9.52 14.25
CA LEU A 142 -31.57 9.10 13.28
C LEU A 142 -31.25 7.59 13.34
N GLY A 143 -31.61 6.92 14.43
CA GLY A 143 -31.33 5.50 14.68
C GLY A 143 -32.40 4.50 14.19
N LYS A 144 -33.37 4.93 13.38
CA LYS A 144 -34.39 4.03 12.81
C LYS A 144 -34.61 4.27 11.31
N GLN A 145 -33.86 3.53 10.49
CA GLN A 145 -34.40 2.67 9.42
C GLN A 145 -33.32 1.73 8.89
#